data_AF-A0A8T1NLG7-F1
#
_entry.id   AF-A0A8T1NLG7-F1
#
_cell.length_a   1.000
_cell.length_b   1.000
_cell.length_c   1.000
_cell.angle_alpha   90.00
_cell.angle_beta   90.00
_cell.angle_gamma   90.00
#
_symmetry.space_group_name_H-M   'P 1'
#
loop_
_entity.id
_entity.type
_entity.pdbx_description
1 polymer ?
#
loop_
_entity_poly.entity_id
_entity_poly.type
_entity_poly.pdbx_seq_one_letter_code
_entity_poly.pdbx_strand_id
1 'polypeptide(L)'
;MASSSKIDSLAEDEPPEEEVEHFDDFTLASSWERFISEIEAVCRQWMADGPKNLLEKGAVHLEYSKNLYKVKSELKYASKSYCIEHYFEKTNNDSRVSDWNFNLHELQLCFGVNDFLVIAPQSASGVVLDAPEASKLLSAVAIALTNCSSLLPALVPVHDPSRKAYIGIQNMGTVFTRRFEADHIGTQVPVKLMHLEGLYELFISKFAYSTLDLSVHLFKVNFTMKLTYRTIPYDDDHDLQGTDAEITEPGGSPGSDTHNRVQWDDDCPWSEWYSAEDPIKGFELIALWSEKMIESSLQMAELENDSPHDAEKWILFPKFSQNFDGSKGNQIGFSSQLHLLIDALDMSFEAPFIEDFVSVENTGPDNLKTSMIIPPPTVIDRVLKELFHEGVRDPDFAKGGHKSSRAIKGAPLQSLFVQFCLNCLWFGSCNIRAIAVLWIEFVREVRWCWEESQPLPKMPANGSIDLSTCLINQKLQMLAICIERKLELNEDYEDCIGSMDQASPRTKEEDSVAEDSDPSIVLTPGEDFEGKRDR
;
A
#
# COMPACT_ATOMS: atom_id res chain seq x y z
N MET A 1 -71.31 42.19 -22.30
CA MET A 1 -72.00 43.50 -22.29
C MET A 1 -71.26 44.42 -21.33
N ALA A 2 -71.22 45.71 -21.64
CA ALA A 2 -70.26 46.71 -21.21
C ALA A 2 -70.22 47.06 -19.71
N SER A 3 -69.04 47.51 -19.26
CA SER A 3 -68.82 48.62 -18.31
C SER A 3 -67.33 49.00 -18.42
N SER A 4 -66.91 50.18 -18.93
CA SER A 4 -66.92 51.53 -18.30
C SER A 4 -66.28 51.52 -16.91
N SER A 5 -65.32 52.36 -16.51
CA SER A 5 -64.41 53.36 -17.14
C SER A 5 -63.66 54.06 -15.99
N LYS A 6 -62.37 54.42 -16.18
CA LYS A 6 -61.61 55.53 -15.53
C LYS A 6 -61.28 55.38 -14.03
N ILE A 7 -60.13 55.79 -13.48
CA ILE A 7 -58.94 56.53 -13.94
C ILE A 7 -57.82 56.19 -12.94
N ASP A 8 -56.64 55.87 -13.46
CA ASP A 8 -55.38 55.77 -12.72
C ASP A 8 -54.75 57.16 -12.57
N SER A 9 -54.08 57.40 -11.43
CA SER A 9 -53.03 58.40 -11.34
C SER A 9 -51.99 57.99 -10.30
N LEU A 10 -50.73 58.04 -10.73
CA LEU A 10 -49.45 57.94 -10.00
C LEU A 10 -48.78 56.56 -10.03
N ALA A 11 -48.19 56.25 -11.18
CA ALA A 11 -46.99 55.42 -11.28
C ALA A 11 -45.80 56.37 -11.51
N GLU A 12 -44.78 56.25 -10.67
CA GLU A 12 -43.46 56.87 -10.86
C GLU A 12 -42.72 56.18 -12.02
N ASP A 13 -41.91 56.97 -12.71
CA ASP A 13 -41.19 56.66 -13.95
C ASP A 13 -40.28 55.41 -13.85
N GLU A 14 -40.53 54.38 -14.67
CA GLU A 14 -39.49 53.48 -15.18
C GLU A 14 -39.10 53.92 -16.60
N PRO A 15 -37.80 54.05 -16.93
CA PRO A 15 -37.38 54.38 -18.28
C PRO A 15 -37.69 53.23 -19.25
N PRO A 16 -37.98 53.50 -20.53
CA PRO A 16 -38.31 52.46 -21.49
C PRO A 16 -37.09 51.55 -21.68
N GLU A 17 -37.30 50.24 -21.50
CA GLU A 17 -36.36 49.22 -21.95
C GLU A 17 -36.15 49.42 -23.46
N GLU A 18 -34.95 49.86 -23.84
CA GLU A 18 -34.51 49.81 -25.22
C GLU A 18 -34.55 48.35 -25.66
N GLU A 19 -35.46 48.01 -26.58
CA GLU A 19 -35.39 46.78 -27.37
C GLU A 19 -34.09 46.84 -28.20
N VAL A 20 -32.98 46.48 -27.57
CA VAL A 20 -31.72 46.24 -28.26
C VAL A 20 -31.97 45.04 -29.17
N GLU A 21 -32.06 45.30 -30.48
CA GLU A 21 -32.00 44.25 -31.50
C GLU A 21 -30.78 43.37 -31.20
N HIS A 22 -31.02 42.20 -30.62
CA HIS A 22 -29.97 41.24 -30.32
C HIS A 22 -29.47 40.67 -31.65
N PHE A 23 -28.40 41.25 -32.17
CA PHE A 23 -27.72 40.73 -33.33
C PHE A 23 -26.94 39.48 -32.89
N ASP A 24 -27.43 38.30 -33.25
CA ASP A 24 -26.73 37.04 -33.03
C ASP A 24 -25.47 37.00 -33.92
N ASP A 25 -24.31 37.32 -33.35
CA ASP A 25 -23.02 37.24 -34.04
C ASP A 25 -22.53 35.79 -34.11
N PHE A 26 -22.82 35.12 -35.22
CA PHE A 26 -22.38 33.74 -35.50
C PHE A 26 -20.88 33.61 -35.84
N THR A 27 -20.09 34.69 -35.79
CA THR A 27 -18.64 34.64 -36.04
C THR A 27 -17.82 34.46 -34.76
N LEU A 28 -18.41 34.73 -33.60
CA LEU A 28 -17.80 34.48 -32.30
C LEU A 28 -18.13 33.06 -31.84
N ALA A 29 -17.10 32.30 -31.47
CA ALA A 29 -17.30 30.98 -30.85
C ALA A 29 -18.24 31.12 -29.64
N SER A 30 -19.26 30.29 -29.59
CA SER A 30 -20.17 30.19 -28.46
C SER A 30 -19.44 29.69 -27.21
N SER A 31 -20.03 29.90 -26.03
CA SER A 31 -19.49 29.32 -24.79
C SER A 31 -19.42 27.79 -24.87
N TRP A 32 -20.32 27.17 -25.63
CA TRP A 32 -20.36 25.74 -25.86
C TRP A 32 -19.22 25.26 -26.76
N GLU A 33 -18.94 25.96 -27.87
CA GLU A 33 -17.82 25.63 -28.76
C GLU A 33 -16.47 25.81 -28.07
N ARG A 34 -16.32 26.84 -27.21
CA ARG A 34 -15.10 27.00 -26.39
C ARG A 34 -14.90 25.80 -25.46
N PHE A 35 -15.97 25.34 -24.81
CA PHE A 35 -15.91 24.16 -23.94
C PHE A 35 -15.54 22.88 -24.70
N ILE A 36 -16.12 22.66 -25.89
CA ILE A 36 -15.73 21.55 -26.76
C ILE A 36 -14.25 21.66 -27.15
N SER A 37 -13.76 22.86 -27.49
CA SER A 37 -12.36 23.11 -27.83
C SER A 37 -11.41 22.83 -26.66
N GLU A 38 -11.82 23.12 -25.42
CA GLU A 38 -11.03 22.79 -24.22
C GLU A 38 -10.93 21.27 -24.02
N ILE A 39 -12.06 20.55 -24.15
CA ILE A 39 -12.06 19.08 -24.11
C ILE A 39 -11.17 18.51 -25.21
N GLU A 40 -11.27 19.05 -26.43
CA GLU A 40 -10.46 18.63 -27.57
C GLU A 40 -8.96 18.81 -27.30
N ALA A 41 -8.57 19.96 -26.73
CA ALA A 41 -7.18 20.22 -26.37
C ALA A 41 -6.64 19.19 -25.36
N VAL A 42 -7.43 18.87 -24.33
CA VAL A 42 -7.08 17.84 -23.34
C VAL A 42 -6.95 16.46 -23.99
N CYS A 43 -7.92 16.06 -24.82
CA CYS A 43 -7.87 14.78 -25.53
C CYS A 43 -6.66 14.69 -26.47
N ARG A 44 -6.37 15.74 -27.26
CA ARG A 44 -5.19 15.82 -28.14
C ARG A 44 -3.90 15.67 -27.35
N GLN A 45 -3.80 16.33 -26.20
CA GLN A 45 -2.63 16.24 -25.34
C GLN A 45 -2.42 14.81 -24.82
N TRP A 46 -3.48 14.17 -24.31
CA TRP A 46 -3.38 12.79 -23.81
C TRP A 46 -3.05 11.77 -24.89
N MET A 47 -3.62 11.92 -26.09
CA MET A 47 -3.30 11.04 -27.22
C MET A 47 -1.87 11.25 -27.72
N ALA A 48 -1.37 12.50 -27.72
CA ALA A 48 0.00 12.81 -28.12
C ALA A 48 1.03 12.26 -27.11
N ASP A 49 0.72 12.33 -25.82
CA ASP A 49 1.56 11.77 -24.76
C ASP A 49 1.58 10.24 -24.81
N GLY A 50 0.43 9.60 -25.02
CA GLY A 50 0.31 8.14 -25.02
C GLY A 50 0.60 7.50 -23.66
N PRO A 51 0.39 6.17 -23.52
CA PRO A 51 0.39 5.51 -22.20
C PRO A 51 1.70 5.66 -21.42
N LYS A 52 2.85 5.64 -22.10
CA LYS A 52 4.17 5.72 -21.46
C LYS A 52 4.44 7.10 -20.84
N ASN A 53 4.21 8.18 -21.60
CA ASN A 53 4.47 9.53 -21.10
C ASN A 53 3.40 9.98 -20.10
N LEU A 54 2.17 9.46 -20.20
CA LEU A 54 1.12 9.73 -19.20
C LEU A 54 1.50 9.14 -17.83
N LEU A 55 2.17 8.00 -17.78
CA LEU A 55 2.70 7.41 -16.54
C LEU A 55 3.78 8.31 -15.91
N GLU A 56 4.72 8.79 -16.72
CA GLU A 56 5.80 9.69 -16.26
C GLU A 56 5.25 11.03 -15.74
N LYS A 57 4.11 11.50 -16.29
CA LYS A 57 3.41 12.71 -15.87
C LYS A 57 2.51 12.54 -14.63
N GLY A 58 2.59 11.40 -13.95
CA GLY A 58 1.91 11.17 -12.68
C GLY A 58 0.51 10.56 -12.80
N ALA A 59 0.27 9.71 -13.80
CA ALA A 59 -0.95 8.90 -13.85
C ALA A 59 -1.10 8.06 -12.56
N VAL A 60 -2.32 8.01 -12.02
CA VAL A 60 -2.62 7.31 -10.78
C VAL A 60 -2.99 5.86 -11.10
N HIS A 61 -2.29 4.91 -10.49
CA HIS A 61 -2.62 3.50 -10.55
C HIS A 61 -3.88 3.21 -9.71
N LEU A 62 -4.85 2.47 -10.25
CA LEU A 62 -5.99 2.00 -9.46
C LEU A 62 -5.59 0.77 -8.63
N GLU A 63 -5.58 0.89 -7.31
CA GLU A 63 -5.14 -0.15 -6.35
C GLU A 63 -5.77 -1.54 -6.56
N TYR A 64 -7.03 -1.59 -7.02
CA TYR A 64 -7.76 -2.85 -7.24
C TYR A 64 -7.55 -3.47 -8.64
N SER A 65 -6.94 -2.74 -9.58
CA SER A 65 -6.73 -3.20 -10.95
C SER A 65 -5.26 -3.37 -11.26
N LYS A 66 -4.84 -4.54 -11.75
CA LYS A 66 -3.41 -4.80 -11.98
C LYS A 66 -2.79 -3.96 -13.11
N ASN A 67 -3.59 -3.32 -13.97
CA ASN A 67 -3.10 -2.68 -15.19
C ASN A 67 -3.83 -1.39 -15.63
N LEU A 68 -4.79 -0.86 -14.85
CA LEU A 68 -5.55 0.33 -15.24
C LEU A 68 -4.98 1.58 -14.56
N TYR A 69 -4.69 2.58 -15.38
CA TYR A 69 -4.19 3.88 -14.94
C TYR A 69 -5.19 4.96 -15.30
N LYS A 70 -5.25 6.01 -14.46
CA LYS A 70 -6.07 7.18 -14.74
C LYS A 70 -5.29 8.48 -14.73
N VAL A 71 -5.65 9.36 -15.66
CA VAL A 71 -5.24 10.76 -15.68
C VAL A 71 -6.49 11.62 -15.67
N LYS A 72 -6.44 12.74 -14.95
CA LYS A 72 -7.57 13.66 -14.79
C LYS A 72 -7.22 15.07 -15.27
N SER A 73 -8.21 15.79 -15.77
CA SER A 73 -8.13 17.21 -16.09
C SER A 73 -9.41 17.92 -15.65
N GLU A 74 -9.27 19.16 -15.20
CA GLU A 74 -10.39 19.97 -14.75
C GLU A 74 -10.83 20.92 -15.86
N LEU A 75 -12.14 21.04 -16.02
CA LEU A 75 -12.79 21.84 -17.05
C LEU A 75 -13.85 22.73 -16.41
N LYS A 76 -14.09 23.92 -16.96
CA LYS A 76 -15.11 24.84 -16.46
C LYS A 76 -16.09 25.18 -17.57
N TYR A 77 -17.38 25.06 -17.27
CA TYR A 77 -18.43 25.48 -18.19
C TYR A 77 -19.53 26.21 -17.44
N ALA A 78 -19.76 27.47 -17.83
CA ALA A 78 -20.62 28.40 -17.11
C ALA A 78 -20.23 28.49 -15.62
N SER A 79 -21.16 28.20 -14.70
CA SER A 79 -20.95 28.21 -13.26
C SER A 79 -20.52 26.86 -12.67
N LYS A 80 -20.36 25.82 -13.52
CA LYS A 80 -20.08 24.45 -13.09
C LYS A 80 -18.66 24.03 -13.47
N SER A 81 -18.03 23.26 -12.59
CA SER A 81 -16.74 22.61 -12.85
C SER A 81 -16.97 21.13 -13.14
N TYR A 82 -16.26 20.62 -14.13
CA TYR A 82 -16.28 19.22 -14.54
C TYR A 82 -14.87 18.64 -14.46
N CYS A 83 -14.78 17.34 -14.20
CA CYS A 83 -13.55 16.57 -14.25
C CYS A 83 -13.69 15.57 -15.38
N ILE A 84 -12.74 15.58 -16.31
CA ILE A 84 -12.60 14.54 -17.32
C ILE A 84 -11.46 13.61 -16.89
N GLU A 85 -11.72 12.30 -16.93
CA GLU A 85 -10.79 11.26 -16.55
C GLU A 85 -10.59 10.30 -17.73
N HIS A 86 -9.32 10.02 -18.06
CA HIS A 86 -8.95 9.03 -19.06
C HIS A 86 -8.40 7.79 -18.36
N TYR A 87 -9.08 6.68 -18.58
CA TYR A 87 -8.70 5.35 -18.11
C TYR A 87 -8.05 4.61 -19.26
N PHE A 88 -6.85 4.08 -19.05
CA PHE A 88 -6.11 3.34 -20.06
C PHE A 88 -5.30 2.19 -19.46
N GLU A 89 -5.15 1.13 -20.24
CA GLU A 89 -4.31 -0.01 -19.86
C GLU A 89 -2.86 0.16 -20.35
N LYS A 90 -1.92 -0.36 -19.57
CA LYS A 90 -0.54 -0.52 -20.05
C LYS A 90 -0.53 -1.67 -21.05
N THR A 91 -0.34 -1.38 -22.34
CA THR A 91 -0.23 -2.38 -23.40
C THR A 91 0.88 -3.39 -23.08
N ASN A 92 0.52 -4.57 -22.57
CA ASN A 92 1.30 -5.77 -22.78
C ASN A 92 0.87 -6.34 -24.13
N ASN A 93 1.84 -6.63 -24.99
CA ASN A 93 1.68 -7.07 -26.38
C ASN A 93 0.98 -8.44 -26.57
N ASP A 94 0.13 -8.88 -25.63
CA ASP A 94 -0.72 -10.04 -25.85
C ASP A 94 -2.09 -9.56 -26.32
N SER A 95 -2.19 -9.38 -27.64
CA SER A 95 -3.43 -9.12 -28.37
C SER A 95 -4.33 -10.35 -28.40
N ARG A 96 -4.58 -10.95 -27.24
CA ARG A 96 -5.71 -11.83 -27.00
C ARG A 96 -6.65 -11.02 -26.12
N VAL A 97 -7.93 -11.00 -26.49
CA VAL A 97 -9.02 -10.53 -25.64
C VAL A 97 -8.74 -11.09 -24.25
N SER A 98 -8.32 -10.22 -23.33
CA SER A 98 -7.81 -10.63 -22.03
C SER A 98 -8.86 -11.48 -21.36
N ASP A 99 -8.52 -12.73 -21.07
CA ASP A 99 -9.32 -13.63 -20.23
C ASP A 99 -9.88 -12.83 -19.06
N TRP A 100 -11.19 -12.96 -18.80
CA TRP A 100 -11.90 -12.29 -17.72
C TRP A 100 -11.03 -12.22 -16.46
N ASN A 101 -10.44 -11.04 -16.21
CA ASN A 101 -9.51 -10.84 -15.12
C ASN A 101 -10.29 -10.24 -13.94
N PHE A 102 -10.09 -10.80 -12.76
CA PHE A 102 -10.85 -10.45 -11.56
C PHE A 102 -10.68 -9.01 -11.09
N ASN A 103 -9.65 -8.35 -11.63
CA ASN A 103 -9.19 -7.02 -11.27
C ASN A 103 -9.63 -5.96 -12.29
N LEU A 104 -10.64 -6.25 -13.11
CA LEU A 104 -11.20 -5.29 -14.07
C LEU A 104 -12.11 -4.27 -13.35
N HIS A 105 -12.04 -3.02 -13.79
CA HIS A 105 -12.91 -1.95 -13.32
C HIS A 105 -14.37 -2.22 -13.72
N GLU A 106 -15.35 -1.73 -12.94
CA GLU A 106 -16.79 -1.99 -13.16
C GLU A 106 -17.24 -1.66 -14.59
N LEU A 107 -16.76 -0.53 -15.15
CA LEU A 107 -17.07 -0.13 -16.53
C LEU A 107 -16.44 -1.06 -17.59
N GLN A 108 -15.27 -1.64 -17.31
CA GLN A 108 -14.67 -2.65 -18.19
C GLN A 108 -15.51 -3.92 -18.17
N LEU A 109 -16.06 -4.30 -17.00
CA LEU A 109 -16.95 -5.45 -16.86
C LEU A 109 -18.31 -5.22 -17.52
N CYS A 110 -18.92 -4.03 -17.35
CA CYS A 110 -20.23 -3.71 -17.91
C CYS A 110 -20.21 -3.58 -19.44
N PHE A 111 -19.14 -3.01 -20.01
CA PHE A 111 -19.12 -2.61 -21.42
C PHE A 111 -18.04 -3.29 -22.27
N GLY A 112 -17.11 -4.04 -21.66
CA GLY A 112 -16.01 -4.70 -22.37
C GLY A 112 -15.05 -3.71 -23.03
N VAL A 113 -14.85 -2.54 -22.41
CA VAL A 113 -13.96 -1.47 -22.90
C VAL A 113 -12.63 -1.51 -22.14
N ASN A 114 -11.51 -1.32 -22.83
CA ASN A 114 -10.18 -1.31 -22.21
C ASN A 114 -9.74 0.12 -21.87
N ASP A 115 -9.83 1.00 -22.87
CA ASP A 115 -9.54 2.43 -22.72
C ASP A 115 -10.85 3.21 -22.86
N PHE A 116 -11.10 4.14 -21.95
CA PHE A 116 -12.35 4.91 -21.92
C PHE A 116 -12.21 6.27 -21.23
N LEU A 117 -13.13 7.18 -21.53
CA LEU A 117 -13.20 8.51 -20.94
C LEU A 117 -14.44 8.63 -20.07
N VAL A 118 -14.29 9.20 -18.87
CA VAL A 118 -15.40 9.54 -17.98
C VAL A 118 -15.39 11.05 -17.75
N ILE A 119 -16.52 11.72 -17.98
CA ILE A 119 -16.70 13.13 -17.59
C ILE A 119 -17.74 13.21 -16.49
N ALA A 120 -17.38 13.83 -15.37
CA ALA A 120 -18.21 13.94 -14.19
C ALA A 120 -18.21 15.38 -13.63
N PRO A 121 -19.30 15.87 -13.03
CA PRO A 121 -19.29 17.15 -12.35
C PRO A 121 -18.45 17.09 -11.07
N GLN A 122 -17.73 18.17 -10.75
CA GLN A 122 -17.08 18.33 -9.44
C GLN A 122 -18.11 18.81 -8.40
N SER A 123 -19.11 17.98 -8.14
CA SER A 123 -20.11 18.18 -7.09
C SER A 123 -19.91 17.16 -5.97
N ALA A 124 -20.52 17.40 -4.80
CA ALA A 124 -20.50 16.43 -3.69
C ALA A 124 -21.05 15.05 -4.09
N SER A 125 -21.95 15.00 -5.09
CA SER A 125 -22.52 13.77 -5.61
C SER A 125 -21.65 13.10 -6.69
N GLY A 126 -20.80 13.86 -7.40
CA GLY A 126 -19.98 13.35 -8.50
C GLY A 126 -20.77 12.85 -9.73
N VAL A 127 -22.09 13.06 -9.77
CA VAL A 127 -23.00 12.52 -10.80
C VAL A 127 -23.88 13.61 -11.41
N VAL A 128 -24.30 13.41 -12.66
CA VAL A 128 -25.23 14.30 -13.36
C VAL A 128 -26.66 13.80 -13.14
N LEU A 129 -27.46 14.58 -12.39
CA LEU A 129 -28.85 14.22 -12.08
C LEU A 129 -29.82 14.62 -13.20
N ASP A 130 -29.50 15.68 -13.94
CA ASP A 130 -30.36 16.21 -15.00
C ASP A 130 -30.05 15.53 -16.35
N ALA A 131 -31.05 14.87 -16.94
CA ALA A 131 -30.86 14.09 -18.17
C ALA A 131 -30.47 14.94 -19.41
N PRO A 132 -31.05 16.14 -19.63
CA PRO A 132 -30.56 17.09 -20.63
C PRO A 132 -29.11 17.51 -20.41
N GLU A 133 -28.70 17.79 -19.17
CA GLU A 133 -27.30 18.10 -18.86
C GLU A 133 -26.37 16.94 -19.21
N ALA A 134 -26.72 15.72 -18.83
CA ALA A 134 -25.91 14.53 -19.13
C ALA A 134 -25.78 14.31 -20.65
N SER A 135 -26.88 14.47 -21.39
CA SER A 135 -26.90 14.36 -22.86
C SER A 135 -26.06 15.46 -23.52
N LYS A 136 -26.11 16.68 -23.00
CA LYS A 136 -25.32 17.81 -23.47
C LYS A 136 -23.83 17.54 -23.27
N LEU A 137 -23.41 17.13 -22.06
CA LEU A 137 -22.01 16.79 -21.77
C LEU A 137 -21.51 15.65 -22.65
N LEU A 138 -22.29 14.58 -22.77
CA LEU A 138 -21.95 13.44 -23.62
C LEU A 138 -21.78 13.87 -25.08
N SER A 139 -22.63 14.78 -25.57
CA SER A 139 -22.53 15.34 -26.92
C SER A 139 -21.27 16.19 -27.11
N ALA A 140 -20.88 17.02 -26.13
CA ALA A 140 -19.63 17.78 -26.21
C ALA A 140 -18.41 16.86 -26.34
N VAL A 141 -18.32 15.85 -25.47
CA VAL A 141 -17.19 14.92 -25.48
C VAL A 141 -17.18 14.11 -26.78
N ALA A 142 -18.34 13.66 -27.27
CA ALA A 142 -18.44 12.95 -28.54
C ALA A 142 -17.97 13.79 -29.74
N ILE A 143 -18.31 15.08 -29.77
CA ILE A 143 -17.85 16.02 -30.81
C ILE A 143 -16.34 16.22 -30.70
N ALA A 144 -15.82 16.48 -29.50
CA ALA A 144 -14.39 16.66 -29.27
C ALA A 144 -13.58 15.42 -29.69
N LEU A 145 -14.06 14.21 -29.38
CA LEU A 145 -13.43 12.96 -29.79
C LEU A 145 -13.49 12.73 -31.30
N THR A 146 -14.59 13.12 -31.93
CA THR A 146 -14.72 13.04 -33.40
C THR A 146 -13.74 13.99 -34.08
N ASN A 147 -13.59 15.23 -33.58
CA ASN A 147 -12.60 16.19 -34.08
C ASN A 147 -11.16 15.70 -33.88
N CYS A 148 -10.93 14.98 -32.79
CA CYS A 148 -9.67 14.32 -32.46
C CYS A 148 -9.39 13.06 -33.30
N SER A 149 -10.33 12.60 -34.14
CA SER A 149 -10.29 11.29 -34.79
C SER A 149 -10.08 10.11 -33.81
N SER A 150 -10.60 10.24 -32.59
CA SER A 150 -10.51 9.23 -31.54
C SER A 150 -11.73 8.33 -31.52
N LEU A 151 -11.50 7.04 -31.26
CA LEU A 151 -12.53 6.00 -31.14
C LEU A 151 -12.79 5.63 -29.66
N LEU A 152 -12.33 6.46 -28.71
CA LEU A 152 -12.54 6.19 -27.30
C LEU A 152 -14.03 6.28 -26.95
N PRO A 153 -14.54 5.35 -26.13
CA PRO A 153 -15.87 5.46 -25.55
C PRO A 153 -15.87 6.57 -24.49
N ALA A 154 -16.87 7.45 -24.58
CA ALA A 154 -17.14 8.50 -23.60
C ALA A 154 -18.31 8.09 -22.70
N LEU A 155 -18.14 8.27 -21.39
CA LEU A 155 -19.09 7.87 -20.35
C LEU A 155 -19.38 9.05 -19.42
N VAL A 156 -20.63 9.13 -18.95
CA VAL A 156 -21.10 10.12 -17.99
C VAL A 156 -21.82 9.37 -16.86
N PRO A 157 -21.44 9.59 -15.59
CA PRO A 157 -22.16 9.02 -14.46
C PRO A 157 -23.47 9.79 -14.27
N VAL A 158 -24.57 9.04 -14.19
CA VAL A 158 -25.94 9.56 -14.11
C VAL A 158 -26.69 8.94 -12.94
N HIS A 159 -27.88 9.48 -12.65
CA HIS A 159 -28.75 9.05 -11.55
C HIS A 159 -28.11 9.23 -10.16
N ASP A 160 -28.71 8.62 -9.15
CA ASP A 160 -28.21 8.66 -7.77
C ASP A 160 -26.86 7.91 -7.65
N PRO A 161 -25.88 8.43 -6.87
CA PRO A 161 -24.57 7.80 -6.72
C PRO A 161 -24.61 6.33 -6.28
N SER A 162 -25.64 5.91 -5.52
CA SER A 162 -25.80 4.51 -5.09
C SER A 162 -26.07 3.54 -6.25
N ARG A 163 -26.63 4.06 -7.35
CA ARG A 163 -26.98 3.28 -8.56
C ARG A 163 -25.82 3.12 -9.52
N LYS A 164 -24.68 3.79 -9.28
CA LYS A 164 -23.47 3.71 -10.14
C LYS A 164 -23.81 3.63 -11.64
N ALA A 165 -24.76 4.45 -12.08
CA ALA A 165 -25.32 4.32 -13.42
C ALA A 165 -24.53 5.19 -14.40
N TYR A 166 -24.41 4.71 -15.63
CA TYR A 166 -23.61 5.37 -16.65
C TYR A 166 -24.34 5.37 -17.99
N ILE A 167 -24.25 6.49 -18.69
CA ILE A 167 -24.58 6.57 -20.12
C ILE A 167 -23.32 6.85 -20.91
N GLY A 168 -23.22 6.33 -22.12
CA GLY A 168 -22.06 6.56 -22.95
C GLY A 168 -22.33 6.48 -24.44
N ILE A 169 -21.35 6.98 -25.19
CA ILE A 169 -21.33 6.93 -26.64
C ILE A 169 -19.91 6.67 -27.14
N GLN A 170 -19.81 5.87 -28.20
CA GLN A 170 -18.57 5.65 -28.92
C GLN A 170 -18.84 5.76 -30.41
N ASN A 171 -17.97 6.50 -31.09
CA ASN A 171 -17.92 6.51 -32.54
C ASN A 171 -17.08 5.31 -33.01
N MET A 172 -17.60 4.54 -33.97
CA MET A 172 -16.91 3.36 -34.51
C MET A 172 -16.07 3.68 -35.76
N GLY A 173 -15.81 4.97 -36.05
CA GLY A 173 -15.06 5.41 -37.24
C GLY A 173 -15.82 5.21 -38.55
N THR A 174 -17.10 4.87 -38.46
CA THR A 174 -18.04 4.66 -39.57
C THR A 174 -19.32 5.46 -39.28
N VAL A 175 -20.38 5.26 -40.05
CA VAL A 175 -21.71 5.83 -39.75
C VAL A 175 -22.36 5.25 -38.48
N PHE A 176 -21.76 4.21 -37.88
CA PHE A 176 -22.30 3.56 -36.70
C PHE A 176 -21.77 4.18 -35.41
N THR A 177 -22.70 4.45 -34.48
CA THR A 177 -22.40 4.83 -33.10
C THR A 177 -22.85 3.72 -32.16
N ARG A 178 -22.01 3.38 -31.19
CA ARG A 178 -22.37 2.48 -30.09
C ARG A 178 -22.85 3.33 -28.91
N ARG A 179 -23.98 2.97 -28.31
CA ARG A 179 -24.49 3.59 -27.07
C ARG A 179 -24.30 2.62 -25.91
N PHE A 180 -23.92 3.16 -24.77
CA PHE A 180 -23.73 2.42 -23.53
C PHE A 180 -24.74 2.90 -22.50
N GLU A 181 -25.39 1.96 -21.84
CA GLU A 181 -26.33 2.22 -20.75
C GLU A 181 -26.08 1.16 -19.68
N ALA A 182 -25.74 1.60 -18.47
CA ALA A 182 -25.57 0.73 -17.31
C ALA A 182 -26.30 1.33 -16.11
N ASP A 183 -26.85 0.45 -15.28
CA ASP A 183 -27.65 0.80 -14.12
C ASP A 183 -27.53 -0.29 -13.05
N HIS A 184 -27.34 0.09 -11.79
CA HIS A 184 -27.30 -0.82 -10.66
C HIS A 184 -28.59 -0.71 -9.83
N ILE A 185 -29.29 -1.83 -9.68
CA ILE A 185 -30.52 -1.94 -8.88
C ILE A 185 -30.19 -2.79 -7.65
N GLY A 186 -30.15 -2.16 -6.48
CA GLY A 186 -29.80 -2.84 -5.22
C GLY A 186 -31.00 -3.40 -4.45
N THR A 187 -31.98 -2.55 -4.10
CA THR A 187 -32.95 -2.88 -3.03
C THR A 187 -34.25 -3.52 -3.51
N GLN A 188 -34.66 -3.33 -4.77
CA GLN A 188 -35.93 -3.82 -5.31
C GLN A 188 -35.72 -4.52 -6.66
N VAL A 189 -34.91 -5.57 -6.66
CA VAL A 189 -34.69 -6.39 -7.85
C VAL A 189 -35.91 -7.28 -8.07
N PRO A 190 -36.57 -7.24 -9.25
CA PRO A 190 -37.62 -8.19 -9.58
C PRO A 190 -37.10 -9.63 -9.48
N VAL A 191 -37.86 -10.52 -8.84
CA VAL A 191 -37.43 -11.91 -8.56
C VAL A 191 -36.91 -12.64 -9.81
N LYS A 192 -37.52 -12.42 -10.97
CA LYS A 192 -37.04 -13.00 -12.24
C LYS A 192 -35.60 -12.61 -12.58
N LEU A 193 -35.19 -11.37 -12.29
CA LEU A 193 -33.85 -10.85 -12.58
C LEU A 193 -32.83 -11.20 -11.50
N MET A 194 -33.24 -11.88 -10.42
CA MET A 194 -32.32 -12.44 -9.44
C MET A 194 -31.68 -13.75 -9.92
N HIS A 195 -32.28 -14.39 -10.92
CA HIS A 195 -31.84 -15.66 -11.47
C HIS A 195 -31.25 -15.49 -12.88
N LEU A 196 -30.26 -16.31 -13.24
CA LEU A 196 -29.63 -16.30 -14.56
C LEU A 196 -30.63 -16.59 -15.68
N GLU A 197 -31.64 -17.41 -15.39
CA GLU A 197 -32.74 -17.71 -16.31
C GLU A 197 -33.43 -16.42 -16.79
N GLY A 198 -33.87 -15.56 -15.87
CA GLY A 198 -34.57 -14.33 -16.22
C GLY A 198 -33.64 -13.25 -16.78
N LEU A 199 -32.36 -13.24 -16.41
CA LEU A 199 -31.35 -12.39 -17.05
C LEU A 199 -31.12 -12.77 -18.52
N TYR A 200 -31.11 -14.07 -18.83
CA TYR A 200 -31.02 -14.57 -20.20
C TYR A 200 -32.26 -14.21 -21.02
N GLU A 201 -33.46 -14.37 -20.46
CA GLU A 201 -34.70 -13.91 -21.10
C GLU A 201 -34.70 -12.41 -21.38
N LEU A 202 -34.25 -11.60 -20.39
CA LEU A 202 -34.12 -10.16 -20.56
C LEU A 202 -33.12 -9.83 -21.68
N PHE A 203 -31.97 -10.50 -21.72
CA PHE A 203 -30.96 -10.32 -22.76
C PHE A 203 -31.55 -10.62 -24.14
N ILE A 204 -32.19 -11.77 -24.34
CA ILE A 204 -32.83 -12.14 -25.62
C ILE A 204 -33.92 -11.13 -26.02
N SER A 205 -34.72 -10.66 -25.05
CA SER A 205 -35.79 -9.69 -25.32
C SER A 205 -35.28 -8.39 -25.94
N LYS A 206 -34.02 -8.00 -25.66
CA LYS A 206 -33.40 -6.80 -26.27
C LYS A 206 -33.09 -7.00 -27.75
N PHE A 207 -32.87 -8.23 -28.22
CA PHE A 207 -32.70 -8.57 -29.64
C PHE A 207 -34.03 -8.73 -30.37
N ALA A 208 -35.09 -9.14 -29.66
CA ALA A 208 -36.42 -9.39 -30.22
C ALA A 208 -37.08 -8.19 -30.92
N TYR A 209 -36.70 -6.97 -30.56
CA TYR A 209 -37.20 -5.75 -31.21
C TYR A 209 -36.55 -5.48 -32.57
N SER A 210 -35.55 -6.28 -32.99
CA SER A 210 -34.87 -6.15 -34.28
C SER A 210 -35.59 -6.91 -35.41
N THR A 211 -36.87 -6.62 -35.68
CA THR A 211 -37.63 -7.00 -36.91
C THR A 211 -37.62 -8.48 -37.36
N LEU A 212 -37.01 -9.40 -36.62
CA LEU A 212 -36.79 -10.80 -37.00
C LEU A 212 -37.58 -11.71 -36.07
N ASP A 213 -38.34 -12.61 -36.68
CA ASP A 213 -39.23 -13.57 -36.01
C ASP A 213 -38.42 -14.46 -35.04
N LEU A 214 -38.65 -14.29 -33.74
CA LEU A 214 -38.01 -15.01 -32.63
C LEU A 214 -38.14 -16.53 -32.74
N SER A 215 -39.17 -17.01 -33.44
CA SER A 215 -39.50 -18.43 -33.55
C SER A 215 -38.47 -19.26 -34.35
N VAL A 216 -37.52 -18.61 -35.04
CA VAL A 216 -36.59 -19.27 -35.98
C VAL A 216 -35.13 -19.25 -35.51
N HIS A 217 -34.79 -18.56 -34.42
CA HIS A 217 -33.38 -18.37 -34.02
C HIS A 217 -33.06 -18.90 -32.61
N LEU A 218 -32.29 -19.99 -32.59
CA LEU A 218 -31.51 -20.41 -31.41
C LEU A 218 -30.35 -19.43 -31.24
N PHE A 219 -30.46 -18.53 -30.27
CA PHE A 219 -29.34 -17.69 -29.86
C PHE A 219 -28.32 -18.55 -29.10
N LYS A 220 -27.07 -18.53 -29.57
CA LYS A 220 -25.94 -19.10 -28.84
C LYS A 220 -25.30 -17.95 -28.07
N VAL A 221 -25.43 -17.97 -26.74
CA VAL A 221 -24.90 -16.93 -25.87
C VAL A 221 -23.66 -17.47 -25.18
N ASN A 222 -22.54 -16.79 -25.38
CA ASN A 222 -21.34 -17.03 -24.61
C ASN A 222 -21.46 -16.30 -23.28
N PHE A 223 -21.23 -17.02 -22.19
CA PHE A 223 -21.42 -16.54 -20.84
C PHE A 223 -20.24 -16.93 -19.95
N THR A 224 -19.92 -16.05 -19.01
CA THR A 224 -18.89 -16.25 -17.99
C THR A 224 -19.53 -15.94 -16.64
N MET A 225 -19.32 -16.81 -15.65
CA MET A 225 -19.92 -16.66 -14.33
C MET A 225 -18.87 -16.37 -13.28
N LYS A 226 -19.15 -15.38 -12.42
CA LYS A 226 -18.38 -15.08 -11.22
C LYS A 226 -19.32 -15.07 -10.02
N LEU A 227 -19.13 -16.03 -9.11
CA LEU A 227 -19.83 -16.03 -7.83
C LEU A 227 -18.87 -15.56 -6.73
N THR A 228 -19.35 -14.64 -5.91
CA THR A 228 -18.58 -14.04 -4.81
C THR A 228 -19.23 -14.41 -3.49
N TYR A 229 -18.55 -15.26 -2.73
CA TYR A 229 -18.93 -15.67 -1.40
C TYR A 229 -18.18 -14.81 -0.39
N ARG A 230 -18.92 -14.27 0.57
CA ARG A 230 -18.35 -13.44 1.63
C ARG A 230 -18.69 -14.08 2.95
N THR A 231 -17.70 -14.21 3.83
CA THR A 231 -17.99 -14.48 5.23
C THR A 231 -18.92 -13.38 5.74
N ILE A 232 -19.98 -13.79 6.42
CA ILE A 232 -20.86 -12.86 7.11
C ILE A 232 -19.96 -12.05 8.07
N PRO A 233 -19.99 -10.71 8.02
CA PRO A 233 -19.25 -9.94 9.00
C PRO A 233 -19.72 -10.37 10.38
N TYR A 234 -18.77 -10.74 11.25
CA TYR A 234 -19.05 -10.81 12.67
C TYR A 234 -19.39 -9.38 13.12
N ASP A 235 -20.65 -9.00 13.00
CA ASP A 235 -21.21 -7.98 13.87
C ASP A 235 -21.25 -8.64 15.24
N ASP A 236 -20.52 -8.07 16.19
CA ASP A 236 -20.52 -8.50 17.59
C ASP A 236 -21.91 -8.44 18.25
N ASP A 237 -22.93 -7.96 17.54
CA ASP A 237 -24.28 -7.67 18.03
C ASP A 237 -25.35 -8.76 17.76
N HIS A 238 -25.00 -9.91 17.20
CA HIS A 238 -25.97 -11.00 17.05
C HIS A 238 -25.60 -12.27 17.82
N ASP A 239 -26.23 -12.35 19.00
CA ASP A 239 -26.40 -13.48 19.91
C ASP A 239 -26.36 -14.87 19.24
N LEU A 240 -25.23 -15.56 19.39
CA LEU A 240 -25.25 -17.02 19.56
C LEU A 240 -25.41 -17.30 21.05
N GLN A 241 -26.66 -17.26 21.50
CA GLN A 241 -27.07 -17.85 22.76
C GLN A 241 -26.87 -19.36 22.62
N GLY A 242 -25.66 -19.82 22.98
CA GLY A 242 -25.34 -21.23 23.11
C GLY A 242 -26.31 -21.85 24.09
N THR A 243 -27.20 -22.68 23.56
CA THR A 243 -27.96 -23.67 24.32
C THR A 243 -26.99 -24.58 25.05
N ASP A 244 -26.68 -24.25 26.29
CA ASP A 244 -26.35 -25.23 27.32
C ASP A 244 -27.14 -24.87 28.58
N ALA A 245 -28.27 -25.55 28.70
CA ALA A 245 -29.10 -25.54 29.88
C ALA A 245 -28.43 -26.34 30.98
N GLU A 246 -27.82 -25.66 31.96
CA GLU A 246 -27.73 -26.19 33.32
C GLU A 246 -28.24 -25.18 34.33
N ILE A 247 -29.04 -25.72 35.24
CA ILE A 247 -29.99 -25.06 36.13
C ILE A 247 -29.23 -24.46 37.31
N THR A 248 -29.36 -23.15 37.55
CA THR A 248 -29.21 -22.59 38.91
C THR A 248 -30.06 -21.31 39.07
N GLU A 249 -30.69 -21.19 40.23
CA GLU A 249 -31.81 -20.27 40.56
C GLU A 249 -31.49 -18.75 40.47
N PRO A 250 -32.50 -17.88 40.26
CA PRO A 250 -32.30 -16.45 40.07
C PRO A 250 -32.30 -15.70 41.40
N GLY A 251 -31.21 -14.99 41.71
CA GLY A 251 -31.13 -14.14 42.90
C GLY A 251 -29.97 -13.16 42.86
N GLY A 252 -30.16 -12.04 42.17
CA GLY A 252 -29.20 -10.92 42.21
C GLY A 252 -29.44 -9.93 41.07
N SER A 253 -29.65 -8.66 41.41
CA SER A 253 -29.80 -7.51 40.51
C SER A 253 -28.71 -7.40 39.43
N PRO A 254 -29.00 -6.87 38.22
CA PRO A 254 -28.01 -6.70 37.17
C PRO A 254 -27.12 -5.48 37.50
N GLY A 255 -25.99 -5.74 38.14
CA GLY A 255 -24.84 -4.87 38.08
C GLY A 255 -24.21 -5.00 36.69
N SER A 256 -23.74 -3.87 36.16
CA SER A 256 -23.06 -3.74 34.87
C SER A 256 -21.80 -4.62 34.79
N ASP A 257 -21.97 -5.89 34.43
CA ASP A 257 -20.87 -6.77 34.05
C ASP A 257 -20.69 -6.66 32.52
N THR A 258 -19.73 -5.83 32.11
CA THR A 258 -19.04 -5.99 30.82
C THR A 258 -18.47 -7.40 30.80
N HIS A 259 -19.20 -8.34 30.20
CA HIS A 259 -18.69 -9.65 29.88
C HIS A 259 -17.53 -9.47 28.89
N ASN A 260 -16.31 -9.40 29.42
CA ASN A 260 -15.12 -9.71 28.63
C ASN A 260 -15.28 -11.15 28.15
N ARG A 261 -15.67 -11.32 26.87
CA ARG A 261 -15.67 -12.63 26.23
C ARG A 261 -14.25 -13.17 26.28
N VAL A 262 -14.08 -14.35 26.88
CA VAL A 262 -12.80 -15.06 26.88
C VAL A 262 -12.46 -15.39 25.42
N GLN A 263 -11.45 -14.74 24.87
CA GLN A 263 -10.93 -15.11 23.55
C GLN A 263 -10.10 -16.39 23.67
N TRP A 264 -10.04 -17.16 22.59
CA TRP A 264 -9.39 -18.48 22.56
C TRP A 264 -7.89 -18.43 22.88
N ASP A 265 -7.29 -17.23 22.88
CA ASP A 265 -5.88 -16.99 23.16
C ASP A 265 -5.62 -16.09 24.36
N ASP A 266 -6.63 -15.80 25.21
CA ASP A 266 -6.46 -14.96 26.41
C ASP A 266 -5.40 -15.51 27.38
N ASP A 267 -5.29 -16.84 27.47
CA ASP A 267 -4.29 -17.54 28.29
C ASP A 267 -2.87 -17.51 27.70
N CYS A 268 -2.68 -16.94 26.51
CA CYS A 268 -1.41 -16.96 25.81
C CYS A 268 -0.54 -15.72 26.14
N PRO A 269 0.80 -15.83 26.19
CA PRO A 269 1.68 -14.71 26.56
C PRO A 269 1.61 -13.48 25.64
N TRP A 270 0.99 -13.61 24.47
CA TRP A 270 0.81 -12.53 23.49
C TRP A 270 -0.54 -11.80 23.63
N SER A 271 -1.45 -12.26 24.50
CA SER A 271 -2.73 -11.59 24.76
C SER A 271 -2.53 -10.17 25.31
N GLU A 272 -1.47 -9.95 26.11
CA GLU A 272 -1.07 -8.62 26.60
C GLU A 272 -0.53 -7.70 25.49
N TRP A 273 -0.23 -8.24 24.30
CA TRP A 273 0.42 -7.53 23.19
C TRP A 273 -0.57 -7.15 22.08
N TYR A 274 -1.80 -7.68 22.10
CA TYR A 274 -2.85 -7.26 21.19
C TYR A 274 -4.01 -6.64 21.98
N SER A 275 -4.26 -5.35 21.73
CA SER A 275 -5.54 -4.69 22.04
C SER A 275 -6.30 -4.35 20.76
N ALA A 276 -5.79 -4.81 19.61
CA ALA A 276 -6.28 -4.46 18.30
C ALA A 276 -7.26 -5.54 17.83
N GLU A 277 -8.47 -5.12 17.52
CA GLU A 277 -9.45 -5.93 16.78
C GLU A 277 -8.77 -6.72 15.65
N ASP A 278 -9.21 -7.96 15.44
CA ASP A 278 -8.68 -8.81 14.36
C ASP A 278 -8.63 -8.00 13.04
N PRO A 279 -7.43 -7.80 12.46
CA PRO A 279 -7.30 -7.05 11.23
C PRO A 279 -8.05 -7.73 10.09
N ILE A 280 -8.27 -9.04 10.15
CA ILE A 280 -9.03 -9.82 9.17
C ILE A 280 -10.45 -10.03 9.70
N LYS A 281 -11.40 -9.23 9.22
CA LYS A 281 -12.82 -9.37 9.57
C LYS A 281 -13.51 -10.52 8.83
N GLY A 282 -12.82 -11.14 7.88
CA GLY A 282 -13.37 -12.28 7.14
C GLY A 282 -12.63 -12.59 5.85
N PHE A 283 -13.24 -13.43 5.03
CA PHE A 283 -12.72 -13.82 3.73
C PHE A 283 -13.76 -13.62 2.62
N GLU A 284 -13.28 -13.24 1.45
CA GLU A 284 -14.02 -13.23 0.20
C GLU A 284 -13.48 -14.34 -0.71
N LEU A 285 -14.31 -15.34 -0.99
CA LEU A 285 -14.01 -16.41 -1.93
C LEU A 285 -14.70 -16.10 -3.26
N ILE A 286 -13.93 -16.09 -4.34
CA ILE A 286 -14.45 -15.91 -5.69
C ILE A 286 -14.28 -17.22 -6.46
N ALA A 287 -15.38 -17.72 -7.00
CA ALA A 287 -15.42 -18.87 -7.90
C ALA A 287 -15.71 -18.41 -9.33
N LEU A 288 -14.93 -18.89 -10.30
CA LEU A 288 -15.14 -18.61 -11.73
C LEU A 288 -15.44 -19.85 -12.55
N TRP A 289 -16.32 -19.63 -13.51
CA TRP A 289 -16.57 -20.50 -14.65
C TRP A 289 -16.19 -19.74 -15.92
N SER A 290 -15.33 -20.32 -16.76
CA SER A 290 -14.90 -19.70 -18.01
C SER A 290 -16.03 -19.62 -19.04
N GLU A 291 -15.70 -19.12 -20.23
CA GLU A 291 -16.64 -18.94 -21.32
C GLU A 291 -17.34 -20.27 -21.69
N LYS A 292 -18.63 -20.37 -21.37
CA LYS A 292 -19.52 -21.46 -21.78
C LYS A 292 -20.54 -20.92 -22.80
N MET A 293 -20.81 -21.73 -23.81
CA MET A 293 -21.85 -21.45 -24.81
C MET A 293 -23.17 -22.09 -24.37
N ILE A 294 -24.23 -21.29 -24.30
CA ILE A 294 -25.55 -21.68 -23.79
C ILE A 294 -26.61 -21.35 -24.83
N GLU A 295 -27.60 -22.24 -24.97
CA GLU A 295 -28.64 -22.13 -26.00
C GLU A 295 -30.06 -22.00 -25.42
N SER A 296 -30.24 -22.19 -24.10
CA SER A 296 -31.56 -22.14 -23.46
C SER A 296 -31.52 -21.54 -22.06
N SER A 297 -32.68 -21.03 -21.62
CA SER A 297 -32.86 -20.49 -20.27
C SER A 297 -32.75 -21.59 -19.20
N LEU A 298 -33.16 -22.82 -19.52
CA LEU A 298 -33.02 -23.98 -18.62
C LEU A 298 -31.56 -24.30 -18.31
N GLN A 299 -30.68 -24.24 -19.30
CA GLN A 299 -29.23 -24.45 -19.09
C GLN A 299 -28.63 -23.38 -18.17
N MET A 300 -29.12 -22.13 -18.23
CA MET A 300 -28.71 -21.07 -17.28
C MET A 300 -29.14 -21.38 -15.85
N ALA A 301 -30.37 -21.89 -15.67
CA ALA A 301 -30.88 -22.28 -14.35
C ALA A 301 -30.11 -23.48 -13.77
N GLU A 302 -29.73 -24.45 -14.60
CA GLU A 302 -28.88 -25.58 -14.18
C GLU A 302 -27.51 -25.07 -13.71
N LEU A 303 -26.85 -24.22 -14.50
CA LEU A 303 -25.54 -23.64 -14.16
C LEU A 303 -25.57 -22.77 -12.90
N GLU A 304 -26.66 -22.04 -12.65
CA GLU A 304 -26.81 -21.25 -11.41
C GLU A 304 -26.82 -22.15 -10.17
N ASN A 305 -27.34 -23.36 -10.30
CA ASN A 305 -27.46 -24.34 -9.22
C ASN A 305 -26.31 -25.36 -9.18
N ASP A 306 -25.33 -25.26 -10.09
CA ASP A 306 -24.14 -26.10 -10.08
C ASP A 306 -23.33 -25.89 -8.78
N SER A 307 -22.61 -26.93 -8.36
CA SER A 307 -21.79 -26.84 -7.17
C SER A 307 -20.66 -25.82 -7.39
N PRO A 308 -20.36 -24.95 -6.41
CA PRO A 308 -19.17 -24.08 -6.47
C PRO A 308 -17.87 -24.89 -6.60
N HIS A 309 -17.92 -26.19 -6.30
CA HIS A 309 -16.78 -27.10 -6.46
C HIS A 309 -16.39 -27.31 -7.92
N ASP A 310 -17.34 -27.15 -8.84
CA ASP A 310 -17.15 -27.35 -10.27
C ASP A 310 -16.59 -26.10 -10.97
N ALA A 311 -16.31 -25.03 -10.22
CA ALA A 311 -15.64 -23.84 -10.72
C ALA A 311 -14.18 -24.14 -11.08
N GLU A 312 -13.73 -23.59 -12.20
CA GLU A 312 -12.39 -23.84 -12.75
C GLU A 312 -11.27 -23.18 -11.93
N LYS A 313 -11.59 -22.03 -11.30
CA LYS A 313 -10.62 -21.26 -10.54
C LYS A 313 -11.26 -20.66 -9.31
N TRP A 314 -10.61 -20.87 -8.17
CA TRP A 314 -10.99 -20.27 -6.89
C TRP A 314 -9.93 -19.27 -6.46
N ILE A 315 -10.37 -18.14 -5.95
CA ILE A 315 -9.50 -17.10 -5.40
C ILE A 315 -10.02 -16.69 -4.05
N LEU A 316 -9.16 -16.71 -3.03
CA LEU A 316 -9.47 -16.30 -1.67
C LEU A 316 -8.78 -14.97 -1.35
N PHE A 317 -9.56 -14.01 -0.86
CA PHE A 317 -9.07 -12.72 -0.38
C PHE A 317 -9.39 -12.54 1.10
N PRO A 318 -8.43 -12.12 1.94
CA PRO A 318 -8.75 -11.62 3.26
C PRO A 318 -9.48 -10.27 3.14
N LYS A 319 -10.55 -10.11 3.89
CA LYS A 319 -11.21 -8.81 4.10
C LYS A 319 -10.65 -8.19 5.35
N PHE A 320 -9.98 -7.06 5.16
CA PHE A 320 -9.44 -6.33 6.28
C PHE A 320 -10.48 -5.40 6.92
N SER A 321 -10.31 -5.08 8.20
CA SER A 321 -11.08 -4.02 8.85
C SER A 321 -10.83 -2.68 8.13
N GLN A 322 -11.80 -1.76 8.13
CA GLN A 322 -11.69 -0.46 7.44
C GLN A 322 -10.48 0.38 7.89
N ASN A 323 -9.93 0.08 9.07
CA ASN A 323 -8.71 0.69 9.60
C ASN A 323 -7.42 0.18 8.93
N PHE A 324 -7.51 -0.89 8.14
CA PHE A 324 -6.43 -1.53 7.38
C PHE A 324 -6.52 -1.28 5.87
N ASP A 325 -7.45 -0.45 5.39
CA ASP A 325 -7.45 -0.03 3.98
C ASP A 325 -6.12 0.65 3.69
N GLY A 326 -5.28 -0.02 2.88
CA GLY A 326 -3.90 0.34 2.53
C GLY A 326 -3.72 1.68 1.80
N SER A 327 -4.73 2.54 1.84
CA SER A 327 -4.53 3.97 1.66
C SER A 327 -3.45 4.42 2.64
N LYS A 328 -2.52 5.24 2.17
CA LYS A 328 -1.39 5.83 2.89
C LYS A 328 -1.84 6.79 4.03
N GLY A 329 -2.77 6.38 4.88
CA GLY A 329 -3.22 7.10 6.06
C GLY A 329 -2.43 6.58 7.26
N ASN A 330 -1.52 7.41 7.77
CA ASN A 330 -0.78 7.30 9.04
C ASN A 330 -1.17 6.11 9.94
N GLN A 331 -0.70 4.92 9.58
CA GLN A 331 -0.77 3.78 10.49
C GLN A 331 0.31 4.01 11.53
N ILE A 332 -0.09 4.20 12.79
CA ILE A 332 0.83 4.34 13.93
C ILE A 332 0.73 3.04 14.73
N GLY A 333 1.62 2.09 14.47
CA GLY A 333 1.63 0.80 15.17
C GLY A 333 2.77 -0.13 14.74
N PHE A 334 3.00 -1.22 15.47
CA PHE A 334 4.12 -2.14 15.20
C PHE A 334 4.10 -2.70 13.76
N SER A 335 2.93 -3.13 13.27
CA SER A 335 2.78 -3.66 11.89
C SER A 335 3.14 -2.63 10.82
N SER A 336 2.79 -1.36 11.03
CA SER A 336 3.17 -0.28 10.12
C SER A 336 4.67 -0.04 10.10
N GLN A 337 5.34 -0.13 11.26
CA GLN A 337 6.80 0.00 11.34
C GLN A 337 7.51 -1.18 10.65
N LEU A 338 6.93 -2.39 10.70
CA LEU A 338 7.44 -3.53 9.95
C LEU A 338 7.31 -3.34 8.44
N HIS A 339 6.18 -2.81 7.96
CA HIS A 339 6.03 -2.47 6.53
C HIS A 339 7.08 -1.42 6.10
N LEU A 340 7.25 -0.36 6.88
CA LEU A 340 8.27 0.67 6.62
C LEU A 340 9.69 0.09 6.64
N LEU A 341 9.96 -0.89 7.51
CA LEU A 341 11.25 -1.59 7.54
C LEU A 341 11.49 -2.43 6.28
N ILE A 342 10.44 -3.09 5.75
CA ILE A 342 10.53 -3.85 4.50
C ILE A 342 10.81 -2.89 3.33
N ASP A 343 10.10 -1.76 3.27
CA ASP A 343 10.35 -0.73 2.25
C ASP A 343 11.80 -0.19 2.36
N ALA A 344 12.29 0.02 3.59
CA ALA A 344 13.67 0.43 3.83
C ALA A 344 14.70 -0.62 3.41
N LEU A 345 14.40 -1.91 3.60
CA LEU A 345 15.23 -3.02 3.14
C LEU A 345 15.30 -3.06 1.61
N ASP A 346 14.16 -2.91 0.93
CA ASP A 346 14.12 -2.90 -0.54
C ASP A 346 14.93 -1.73 -1.10
N MET A 347 14.82 -0.54 -0.51
CA MET A 347 15.64 0.63 -0.87
C MET A 347 17.13 0.43 -0.55
N SER A 348 17.48 -0.36 0.47
CA SER A 348 18.89 -0.56 0.85
C SER A 348 19.73 -1.23 -0.23
N PHE A 349 19.09 -1.98 -1.15
CA PHE A 349 19.76 -2.62 -2.28
C PHE A 349 20.12 -1.67 -3.42
N GLU A 350 19.63 -0.43 -3.40
CA GLU A 350 19.91 0.56 -4.44
C GLU A 350 21.31 1.18 -4.34
N ALA A 351 21.94 1.15 -3.16
CA ALA A 351 23.26 1.73 -2.93
C ALA A 351 24.25 0.70 -2.36
N PRO A 352 25.54 0.74 -2.78
CA PRO A 352 26.57 -0.17 -2.28
C PRO A 352 27.06 0.18 -0.87
N PHE A 353 26.98 1.45 -0.45
CA PHE A 353 27.45 1.92 0.85
C PHE A 353 26.33 2.62 1.64
N ILE A 354 26.35 2.50 2.97
CA ILE A 354 25.31 3.08 3.81
C ILE A 354 25.40 4.60 3.89
N GLU A 355 26.61 5.14 3.71
CA GLU A 355 26.92 6.57 3.67
C GLU A 355 26.25 7.26 2.47
N ASP A 356 25.98 6.54 1.38
CA ASP A 356 25.35 7.08 0.18
C ASP A 356 23.93 7.59 0.47
N PHE A 357 23.20 6.94 1.40
CA PHE A 357 21.86 7.35 1.83
C PHE A 357 21.84 8.63 2.69
N VAL A 358 22.99 9.02 3.23
CA VAL A 358 23.16 10.23 4.04
C VAL A 358 23.70 11.39 3.20
N SER A 359 24.45 11.10 2.13
CA SER A 359 25.01 12.11 1.24
C SER A 359 23.92 12.98 0.57
N VAL A 360 24.19 14.27 0.45
CA VAL A 360 23.28 15.23 -0.22
C VAL A 360 23.36 15.10 -1.75
N GLU A 361 24.43 14.51 -2.27
CA GLU A 361 24.76 14.47 -3.70
C GLU A 361 24.08 13.32 -4.46
N ASN A 362 23.70 12.23 -3.78
CA ASN A 362 22.97 11.10 -4.38
C ASN A 362 21.46 11.22 -4.15
N THR A 363 20.83 12.17 -4.82
CA THR A 363 19.37 12.16 -4.99
C THR A 363 19.03 11.14 -6.08
N GLY A 364 18.82 9.88 -5.68
CA GLY A 364 18.11 8.89 -6.50
C GLY A 364 16.71 9.39 -6.90
N PRO A 365 16.06 8.75 -7.89
CA PRO A 365 14.97 9.33 -8.67
C PRO A 365 13.82 9.84 -7.80
N ASP A 366 13.30 11.01 -8.21
CA ASP A 366 12.36 11.96 -7.58
C ASP A 366 11.04 11.43 -6.96
N ASN A 367 10.87 10.13 -6.73
CA ASN A 367 9.59 9.51 -6.34
C ASN A 367 9.33 9.41 -4.83
N LEU A 368 10.23 9.90 -3.96
CA LEU A 368 10.16 9.63 -2.51
C LEU A 368 10.00 10.89 -1.64
N LYS A 369 9.29 11.92 -2.10
CA LYS A 369 9.15 13.20 -1.36
C LYS A 369 8.40 13.13 -0.02
N THR A 370 7.79 11.99 0.34
CA THR A 370 7.01 11.86 1.59
C THR A 370 7.68 11.07 2.72
N SER A 371 8.85 10.44 2.52
CA SER A 371 9.51 9.63 3.58
C SER A 371 10.92 10.12 3.99
N MET A 372 11.29 11.35 3.63
CA MET A 372 12.67 11.87 3.75
C MET A 372 13.02 12.52 5.10
N ILE A 373 12.23 12.33 6.16
CA ILE A 373 12.47 13.03 7.43
C ILE A 373 13.60 12.35 8.20
N ILE A 374 14.79 12.92 8.13
CA ILE A 374 15.88 12.62 9.06
C ILE A 374 15.56 13.35 10.37
N PRO A 375 15.47 12.66 11.51
CA PRO A 375 15.24 13.32 12.80
C PRO A 375 16.36 14.31 13.14
N PRO A 376 16.05 15.41 13.86
CA PRO A 376 17.05 16.40 14.26
C PRO A 376 18.21 15.77 15.06
N PRO A 377 19.43 16.36 15.01
CA PRO A 377 20.59 15.87 15.77
C PRO A 377 20.32 15.66 17.27
N THR A 378 19.48 16.50 17.87
CA THR A 378 19.10 16.38 19.28
C THR A 378 18.36 15.08 19.62
N VAL A 379 17.62 14.51 18.66
CA VAL A 379 16.94 13.22 18.82
C VAL A 379 17.94 12.08 18.71
N ILE A 380 18.91 12.19 17.80
CA ILE A 380 20.01 11.22 17.66
C ILE A 380 20.81 11.17 18.98
N ASP A 381 21.23 12.32 19.49
CA ASP A 381 22.00 12.41 20.74
C ASP A 381 21.25 11.78 21.92
N ARG A 382 19.93 11.93 21.97
CA ARG A 382 19.10 11.29 23.00
C ARG A 382 19.11 9.77 22.87
N VAL A 383 18.89 9.25 21.66
CA VAL A 383 18.90 7.80 21.41
C VAL A 383 20.28 7.21 21.74
N LEU A 384 21.37 7.87 21.35
CA LEU A 384 22.72 7.43 21.69
C LEU A 384 22.98 7.45 23.20
N LYS A 385 22.52 8.47 23.92
CA LYS A 385 22.59 8.49 25.39
C LYS A 385 21.82 7.34 26.03
N GLU A 386 20.61 7.06 25.54
CA GLU A 386 19.81 5.93 26.03
C GLU A 386 20.50 4.56 25.73
N LEU A 387 21.17 4.44 24.58
CA LEU A 387 21.92 3.23 24.20
C LEU A 387 23.22 3.04 25.01
N PHE A 388 24.01 4.11 25.19
CA PHE A 388 25.37 4.03 25.74
C PHE A 388 25.54 4.46 27.21
N HIS A 389 24.67 5.32 27.73
CA HIS A 389 24.87 5.95 29.04
C HIS A 389 23.90 5.46 30.13
N GLU A 390 22.69 5.01 29.78
CA GLU A 390 21.69 4.52 30.76
C GLU A 390 21.78 3.00 31.05
N GLY A 391 22.77 2.30 30.49
CA GLY A 391 22.83 0.82 30.42
C GLY A 391 23.80 0.09 31.36
N VAL A 392 24.27 0.67 32.46
CA VAL A 392 25.34 0.10 33.34
C VAL A 392 24.89 -1.10 34.21
N ARG A 393 23.76 -1.76 33.90
CA ARG A 393 23.41 -3.03 34.55
C ARG A 393 23.71 -4.17 33.60
N ASP A 394 24.67 -5.02 33.98
CA ASP A 394 24.90 -6.29 33.30
C ASP A 394 23.59 -7.07 33.21
N PRO A 395 23.07 -7.33 32.00
CA PRO A 395 21.87 -8.12 31.85
C PRO A 395 22.18 -9.56 32.28
N ASP A 396 21.32 -10.12 33.11
CA ASP A 396 21.40 -11.52 33.53
C ASP A 396 20.97 -12.42 32.35
N PHE A 397 21.86 -12.60 31.36
CA PHE A 397 21.60 -13.36 30.12
C PHE A 397 21.25 -14.85 30.36
N ALA A 398 21.38 -15.31 31.61
CA ALA A 398 21.07 -16.67 32.05
C ALA A 398 19.56 -16.96 32.20
N LYS A 399 18.69 -15.95 32.36
CA LYS A 399 17.24 -16.16 32.53
C LYS A 399 16.45 -15.69 31.32
N GLY A 400 16.07 -16.65 30.45
CA GLY A 400 14.92 -16.47 29.55
C GLY A 400 15.22 -16.20 28.08
N GLY A 401 16.25 -16.80 27.48
CA GLY A 401 16.39 -16.76 26.02
C GLY A 401 15.22 -17.49 25.34
N HIS A 402 14.39 -16.77 24.58
CA HIS A 402 13.36 -17.38 23.75
C HIS A 402 14.01 -18.38 22.79
N LYS A 403 13.60 -19.66 22.83
CA LYS A 403 14.21 -20.74 22.02
C LYS A 403 14.18 -20.44 20.51
N SER A 404 13.19 -19.66 20.06
CA SER A 404 13.02 -19.23 18.67
C SER A 404 14.07 -18.23 18.19
N SER A 405 14.50 -17.26 19.03
CA SER A 405 15.49 -16.26 18.60
C SER A 405 16.85 -16.89 18.31
N ARG A 406 17.23 -17.93 19.06
CA ARG A 406 18.46 -18.69 18.81
C ARG A 406 18.40 -19.52 17.54
N ALA A 407 17.22 -20.00 17.13
CA ALA A 407 17.06 -20.75 15.87
C ALA A 407 17.34 -19.88 14.63
N ILE A 408 17.00 -18.59 14.70
CA ILE A 408 17.23 -17.61 13.62
C ILE A 408 18.53 -16.81 13.79
N LYS A 409 19.41 -17.21 14.72
CA LYS A 409 20.63 -16.48 15.09
C LYS A 409 20.38 -15.01 15.46
N GLY A 410 19.30 -14.73 16.19
CA GLY A 410 19.01 -13.40 16.73
C GLY A 410 19.94 -13.03 17.90
N ALA A 411 20.13 -11.72 18.12
CA ALA A 411 20.83 -11.23 19.32
C ALA A 411 19.92 -11.31 20.57
N PRO A 412 20.50 -11.39 21.79
CA PRO A 412 19.72 -11.41 23.03
C PRO A 412 18.91 -10.12 23.22
N LEU A 413 17.68 -10.20 23.76
CA LEU A 413 16.75 -9.07 23.90
C LEU A 413 17.36 -7.83 24.58
N GLN A 414 18.17 -8.08 25.61
CA GLN A 414 18.81 -7.03 26.40
C GLN A 414 20.17 -6.59 25.85
N SER A 415 20.63 -7.15 24.72
CA SER A 415 21.92 -6.76 24.13
C SER A 415 21.87 -5.36 23.52
N LEU A 416 23.03 -4.71 23.45
CA LEU A 416 23.20 -3.40 22.80
C LEU A 416 22.61 -3.38 21.38
N PHE A 417 22.85 -4.42 20.59
CA PHE A 417 22.39 -4.46 19.20
C PHE A 417 20.87 -4.57 19.07
N VAL A 418 20.20 -5.33 19.94
CA VAL A 418 18.71 -5.38 19.90
C VAL A 418 18.12 -4.03 20.31
N GLN A 419 18.71 -3.37 21.30
CA GLN A 419 18.26 -2.03 21.71
C GLN A 419 18.44 -1.02 20.57
N PHE A 420 19.54 -1.10 19.81
CA PHE A 420 19.72 -0.33 18.59
C PHE A 420 18.60 -0.62 17.56
N CYS A 421 18.35 -1.89 17.24
CA CYS A 421 17.31 -2.29 16.29
C CYS A 421 15.91 -1.82 16.70
N LEU A 422 15.58 -1.89 17.99
CA LEU A 422 14.31 -1.40 18.51
C LEU A 422 14.20 0.12 18.34
N ASN A 423 15.26 0.88 18.60
CA ASN A 423 15.27 2.32 18.36
C ASN A 423 15.11 2.65 16.87
N CYS A 424 15.72 1.89 15.96
CA CYS A 424 15.53 2.07 14.51
C CYS A 424 14.07 1.98 14.07
N LEU A 425 13.25 1.12 14.69
CA LEU A 425 11.83 0.99 14.38
C LEU A 425 11.01 2.24 14.73
N TRP A 426 11.48 3.05 15.69
CA TRP A 426 10.80 4.27 16.12
C TRP A 426 11.46 5.53 15.59
N PHE A 427 12.70 5.43 15.12
CA PHE A 427 13.50 6.55 14.67
C PHE A 427 13.12 6.95 13.23
N GLY A 428 12.64 8.19 13.06
CA GLY A 428 12.38 8.76 11.73
C GLY A 428 11.44 7.92 10.86
N SER A 429 10.37 7.38 11.44
CA SER A 429 9.41 6.50 10.75
C SER A 429 10.07 5.32 10.01
N CYS A 430 11.14 4.75 10.57
CA CYS A 430 11.81 3.55 10.05
C CYS A 430 12.29 3.67 8.58
N ASN A 431 12.63 4.88 8.12
CA ASN A 431 13.12 5.09 6.75
C ASN A 431 14.63 4.79 6.63
N ILE A 432 15.07 4.35 5.46
CA ILE A 432 16.48 3.93 5.22
C ILE A 432 17.50 5.05 5.53
N ARG A 433 17.17 6.31 5.28
CA ARG A 433 18.07 7.44 5.55
C ARG A 433 18.24 7.67 7.05
N ALA A 434 17.15 7.61 7.80
CA ALA A 434 17.17 7.73 9.26
C ALA A 434 17.95 6.57 9.89
N ILE A 435 17.73 5.34 9.42
CA ILE A 435 18.49 4.16 9.85
C ILE A 435 19.98 4.32 9.53
N ALA A 436 20.33 4.81 8.33
CA ALA A 436 21.71 5.04 7.92
C ALA A 436 22.42 6.06 8.80
N VAL A 437 21.78 7.21 9.08
CA VAL A 437 22.33 8.23 9.99
C VAL A 437 22.56 7.66 11.39
N LEU A 438 21.56 6.96 11.95
CA LEU A 438 21.66 6.39 13.29
C LEU A 438 22.74 5.29 13.35
N TRP A 439 22.90 4.49 12.30
CA TRP A 439 23.95 3.46 12.21
C TRP A 439 25.35 4.07 12.18
N ILE A 440 25.58 5.11 11.37
CA ILE A 440 26.88 5.80 11.30
C ILE A 440 27.27 6.34 12.68
N GLU A 441 26.31 6.96 13.35
CA GLU A 441 26.49 7.51 14.69
C GLU A 441 26.71 6.42 15.75
N PHE A 442 25.95 5.32 15.68
CA PHE A 442 26.17 4.15 16.53
C PHE A 442 27.59 3.58 16.36
N VAL A 443 28.06 3.40 15.13
CA VAL A 443 29.43 2.90 14.86
C VAL A 443 30.50 3.88 15.35
N ARG A 444 30.24 5.20 15.24
CA ARG A 444 31.12 6.25 15.76
C ARG A 444 31.26 6.16 17.28
N GLU A 445 30.15 5.96 17.99
CA GLU A 445 30.15 5.82 19.45
C GLU A 445 30.85 4.52 19.89
N VAL A 446 30.59 3.39 19.20
CA VAL A 446 31.30 2.12 19.44
C VAL A 446 32.81 2.28 19.25
N ARG A 447 33.25 3.04 18.24
CA ARG A 447 34.66 3.35 18.02
C ARG A 447 35.24 4.19 19.16
N TRP A 448 34.51 5.20 19.61
CA TRP A 448 34.92 6.03 20.74
C TRP A 448 35.12 5.19 22.02
N CYS A 449 34.22 4.22 22.29
CA CYS A 449 34.40 3.28 23.40
C CYS A 449 35.72 2.49 23.31
N TRP A 450 36.11 2.05 22.11
CA TRP A 450 37.39 1.38 21.91
C TRP A 450 38.59 2.31 22.11
N GLU A 451 38.52 3.53 21.58
CA GLU A 451 39.61 4.52 21.64
C GLU A 451 39.88 4.95 23.08
N GLU A 452 38.83 5.34 23.82
CA GLU A 452 38.87 5.79 25.23
C GLU A 452 38.83 4.64 26.25
N SER A 453 38.86 3.39 25.79
CA SER A 453 38.76 2.19 26.64
C SER A 453 37.52 2.18 27.55
N GLN A 454 36.40 2.73 27.09
CA GLN A 454 35.13 2.69 27.82
C GLN A 454 34.44 1.33 27.59
N PRO A 455 33.86 0.70 28.62
CA PRO A 455 33.18 -0.58 28.47
C PRO A 455 31.95 -0.44 27.58
N LEU A 456 31.70 -1.44 26.72
CA LEU A 456 30.50 -1.45 25.90
C LEU A 456 29.27 -1.81 26.77
N PRO A 457 28.21 -0.98 26.75
CA PRO A 457 27.01 -1.20 27.54
C PRO A 457 26.31 -2.51 27.14
N LYS A 458 25.70 -3.21 28.11
CA LYS A 458 24.84 -4.38 27.86
C LYS A 458 25.51 -5.48 26.99
N MET A 459 26.82 -5.61 27.08
CA MET A 459 27.61 -6.63 26.39
C MET A 459 28.45 -7.40 27.41
N PRO A 460 28.43 -8.74 27.40
CA PRO A 460 29.27 -9.52 28.30
C PRO A 460 30.74 -9.35 27.88
N ALA A 461 31.56 -8.83 28.78
CA ALA A 461 33.01 -8.73 28.60
C ALA A 461 33.76 -10.03 28.99
N ASN A 462 33.09 -10.90 29.75
CA ASN A 462 33.67 -12.13 30.28
C ASN A 462 33.14 -13.37 29.55
N GLY A 463 34.05 -14.19 29.02
CA GLY A 463 33.74 -15.51 28.44
C GLY A 463 34.03 -15.67 26.95
N SER A 464 33.60 -16.79 26.38
CA SER A 464 33.69 -17.08 24.94
C SER A 464 32.54 -16.45 24.17
N ILE A 465 32.79 -16.01 22.94
CA ILE A 465 31.78 -15.41 22.04
C ILE A 465 30.62 -16.40 21.80
N ASP A 466 29.38 -15.91 21.96
CA ASP A 466 28.19 -16.72 21.73
C ASP A 466 27.88 -16.82 20.22
N LEU A 467 28.34 -17.93 19.62
CA LEU A 467 28.14 -18.25 18.20
C LEU A 467 26.67 -18.52 17.82
N SER A 468 25.76 -18.62 18.79
CA SER A 468 24.33 -18.77 18.54
C SER A 468 23.61 -17.45 18.21
N THR A 469 24.29 -16.31 18.33
CA THR A 469 23.74 -14.96 18.08
C THR A 469 24.09 -14.42 16.70
N CYS A 470 23.57 -13.24 16.33
CA CYS A 470 23.85 -12.63 15.02
C CYS A 470 25.31 -12.16 14.92
N LEU A 471 25.86 -12.10 13.71
CA LEU A 471 27.26 -11.73 13.47
C LEU A 471 27.63 -10.35 14.03
N ILE A 472 26.71 -9.38 13.97
CA ILE A 472 26.97 -8.03 14.50
C ILE A 472 27.12 -8.09 16.03
N ASN A 473 26.24 -8.82 16.72
CA ASN A 473 26.35 -9.03 18.16
C ASN A 473 27.62 -9.79 18.55
N GLN A 474 28.03 -10.80 17.77
CA GLN A 474 29.29 -11.52 17.96
C GLN A 474 30.51 -10.57 17.85
N LYS A 475 30.51 -9.67 16.87
CA LYS A 475 31.59 -8.67 16.71
C LYS A 475 31.62 -7.67 17.86
N LEU A 476 30.45 -7.23 18.34
CA LEU A 476 30.37 -6.36 19.52
C LEU A 476 30.84 -7.07 20.79
N GLN A 477 30.54 -8.37 20.97
CA GLN A 477 31.05 -9.18 22.08
C GLN A 477 32.58 -9.29 22.02
N MET A 478 33.12 -9.60 20.83
CA MET A 478 34.56 -9.63 20.61
C MET A 478 35.22 -8.29 20.98
N LEU A 479 34.61 -7.18 20.55
CA LEU A 479 35.12 -5.84 20.87
C LEU A 479 35.07 -5.55 22.38
N ALA A 480 33.99 -5.94 23.08
CA ALA A 480 33.90 -5.79 24.53
C ALA A 480 35.02 -6.55 25.26
N ILE A 481 35.28 -7.80 24.88
CA ILE A 481 36.39 -8.61 25.43
C ILE A 481 37.74 -7.95 25.14
N CYS A 482 37.93 -7.40 23.94
CA CYS A 482 39.17 -6.70 23.58
C CYS A 482 39.37 -5.42 24.40
N ILE A 483 38.30 -4.68 24.71
CA ILE A 483 38.36 -3.49 25.57
C ILE A 483 38.76 -3.87 26.99
N GLU A 484 38.14 -4.91 27.56
CA GLU A 484 38.46 -5.42 28.90
C GLU A 484 39.96 -5.78 29.01
N ARG A 485 40.47 -6.55 28.05
CA ARG A 485 41.90 -6.93 28.01
C ARG A 485 42.83 -5.73 27.85
N LYS A 486 42.40 -4.69 27.14
CA LYS A 486 43.16 -3.44 26.98
C LYS A 486 43.22 -2.67 28.31
N LEU A 487 42.15 -2.71 29.11
CA LEU A 487 42.11 -2.13 30.45
C LEU A 487 43.02 -2.90 31.41
N GLU A 488 42.89 -4.23 31.47
CA GLU A 488 43.73 -5.10 32.31
C GLU A 488 45.23 -4.88 32.04
N LEU A 489 45.63 -4.83 30.76
CA LEU A 489 47.03 -4.59 30.37
C LEU A 489 47.53 -3.19 30.76
N ASN A 490 46.65 -2.18 30.74
CA ASN A 490 47.01 -0.83 31.15
C ASN A 490 47.14 -0.72 32.67
N GLU A 491 46.25 -1.37 33.44
CA GLU A 491 46.31 -1.45 34.91
C GLU A 491 47.59 -2.18 35.36
N ASP A 492 47.91 -3.33 34.74
CA ASP A 492 49.13 -4.09 35.01
C ASP A 492 50.41 -3.25 34.74
N TYR A 493 50.37 -2.39 33.72
CA TYR A 493 51.48 -1.50 33.38
C TYR A 493 51.61 -0.33 34.39
N GLU A 494 50.50 0.27 34.82
CA GLU A 494 50.50 1.33 35.83
C GLU A 494 50.93 0.82 37.21
N ASP A 495 50.52 -0.38 37.62
CA ASP A 495 50.95 -1.03 38.85
C ASP A 495 52.46 -1.36 38.85
N CYS A 496 53.02 -1.71 37.68
CA CYS A 496 54.46 -1.91 37.52
C CYS A 496 55.26 -0.61 37.68
N ILE A 497 54.70 0.53 37.27
CA ILE A 497 55.35 1.85 37.38
C ILE A 497 55.22 2.39 38.81
N GLY A 498 54.05 2.26 39.44
CA GLY A 498 53.82 2.69 40.83
C GLY A 498 54.70 1.97 41.86
N SER A 499 55.14 0.74 41.54
CA SER A 499 56.06 -0.05 42.36
C SER A 499 57.53 0.43 42.29
N MET A 500 57.95 1.09 41.21
CA MET A 500 59.34 1.54 41.04
C MET A 500 59.71 2.81 41.82
N ASP A 501 58.73 3.62 42.26
CA ASP A 501 58.99 4.91 42.95
C ASP A 501 59.32 4.79 44.45
N GLN A 502 59.31 3.58 45.04
CA GLN A 502 59.68 3.33 46.45
C GLN A 502 61.10 2.78 46.67
N ALA A 503 61.92 2.62 45.63
CA ALA A 503 63.29 2.11 45.77
C ALA A 503 64.34 3.21 45.60
N SER A 504 64.80 3.80 46.71
CA SER A 504 65.94 4.73 46.71
C SER A 504 67.25 4.05 46.24
N PRO A 505 68.15 4.73 45.50
CA PRO A 505 69.31 4.07 44.90
C PRO A 505 70.60 4.31 45.70
N ARG A 506 71.27 3.25 46.16
CA ARG A 506 72.72 3.16 46.45
C ARG A 506 73.09 1.66 46.44
N THR A 507 74.09 1.12 45.77
CA THR A 507 75.30 1.65 45.12
C THR A 507 75.81 0.54 44.19
N LYS A 508 76.28 0.89 42.98
CA LYS A 508 77.03 -0.02 42.11
C LYS A 508 78.47 -0.14 42.60
N GLU A 509 79.03 -1.34 42.58
CA GLU A 509 80.45 -1.56 42.29
C GLU A 509 80.59 -2.75 41.31
N GLU A 510 81.44 -2.51 40.32
CA GLU A 510 81.82 -3.29 39.13
C GLU A 510 82.75 -4.46 39.50
N ASP A 511 82.52 -5.69 39.00
CA ASP A 511 83.00 -6.28 37.73
C ASP A 511 84.36 -7.02 37.84
N SER A 512 84.40 -8.32 37.52
CA SER A 512 85.51 -8.99 36.79
C SER A 512 85.32 -10.52 36.60
N VAL A 513 85.01 -10.90 35.35
CA VAL A 513 85.54 -11.99 34.47
C VAL A 513 86.34 -13.18 35.07
N ALA A 514 85.92 -14.43 34.78
CA ALA A 514 86.69 -15.44 33.99
C ALA A 514 86.12 -16.89 33.98
N GLU A 515 86.04 -17.44 32.77
CA GLU A 515 86.32 -18.83 32.29
C GLU A 515 85.42 -20.07 32.54
N ASP A 516 85.07 -20.68 31.39
CA ASP A 516 84.99 -22.09 30.99
C ASP A 516 83.99 -23.08 31.62
N SER A 517 83.07 -23.60 30.79
CA SER A 517 83.10 -24.98 30.24
C SER A 517 81.78 -25.38 29.56
N ASP A 518 81.81 -25.61 28.24
CA ASP A 518 80.83 -26.36 27.42
C ASP A 518 81.21 -27.87 27.45
N PRO A 519 80.44 -28.89 26.96
CA PRO A 519 79.86 -28.89 25.60
C PRO A 519 78.60 -29.76 25.30
N SER A 520 78.05 -29.54 24.09
CA SER A 520 77.35 -30.48 23.18
C SER A 520 75.89 -30.85 23.52
N ILE A 521 74.89 -30.90 22.62
CA ILE A 521 74.73 -31.48 21.27
C ILE A 521 73.52 -30.74 20.61
N VAL A 522 73.65 -29.97 19.52
CA VAL A 522 73.71 -30.34 18.09
C VAL A 522 72.32 -30.62 17.43
N LEU A 523 72.04 -29.80 16.39
CA LEU A 523 71.19 -29.95 15.18
C LEU A 523 69.74 -29.42 15.14
N THR A 524 69.61 -28.25 14.50
CA THR A 524 68.57 -27.89 13.50
C THR A 524 68.69 -28.76 12.23
N PRO A 525 67.62 -28.93 11.43
CA PRO A 525 67.29 -28.00 10.31
C PRO A 525 65.76 -27.75 10.20
N GLY A 526 65.24 -26.69 9.59
CA GLY A 526 65.68 -25.99 8.39
C GLY A 526 64.79 -26.38 7.20
N GLU A 527 63.77 -25.54 6.96
CA GLU A 527 63.17 -25.09 5.69
C GLU A 527 62.80 -26.04 4.53
N ASP A 528 61.57 -25.80 4.06
CA ASP A 528 61.06 -25.83 2.68
C ASP A 528 61.00 -27.14 1.85
N PHE A 529 59.81 -27.47 1.34
CA PHE A 529 59.43 -27.18 -0.05
C PHE A 529 58.00 -27.65 -0.40
N GLU A 530 57.42 -26.86 -1.31
CA GLU A 530 56.19 -26.98 -2.08
C GLU A 530 55.66 -28.38 -2.50
N GLY A 531 54.33 -28.46 -2.66
CA GLY A 531 53.79 -28.79 -3.98
C GLY A 531 52.79 -29.95 -4.12
N LYS A 532 51.63 -29.58 -4.70
CA LYS A 532 50.70 -30.34 -5.56
C LYS A 532 49.50 -31.11 -4.96
N ARG A 533 48.33 -30.51 -5.26
CA ARG A 533 47.19 -31.00 -6.08
C ARG A 533 46.51 -32.35 -5.78
N ASP A 534 45.19 -32.19 -5.72
CA ASP A 534 44.11 -33.02 -6.28
C ASP A 534 43.98 -34.47 -5.81
N ARG A 535 42.94 -34.70 -5.02
CA ARG A 535 41.80 -35.52 -5.42
C ARG A 535 40.52 -35.14 -4.69
#